data_AF-X1KNI4-F1
#
_entry.id   AF-X1KNI4-F1
#
_cell.length_a   1.000
_cell.length_b   1.000
_cell.length_c   1.000
_cell.angle_alpha   90.00
_cell.angle_beta   90.00
_cell.angle_gamma   90.00
#
_symmetry.space_group_name_H-M   'P 1'
#
loop_
_entity.id
_entity.type
_entity.pdbx_description
1 polymer ?
#
loop_
_entity_poly.entity_id
_entity_poly.type
_entity_poly.pdbx_seq_one_letter_code
_entity_poly.pdbx_strand_id
1 'polypeptide(L)' 'MSRPRTYQTEAIIIKKTKLREADIIFTLYTPHLGKIQAFAKSVRKTRSKMAGHLELLTHSQISLARI' A
#
# COMPACT_ATOMS: atom_id res chain seq x y z
N MET A 1 21.79 -16.29 1.88
CA MET A 1 21.15 -15.35 0.93
C MET A 1 20.28 -14.36 1.71
N SER A 2 20.55 -13.06 1.64
CA SER A 2 19.77 -12.02 2.32
C SER A 2 18.38 -11.90 1.69
N ARG A 3 17.31 -11.91 2.49
CA ARG A 3 15.95 -11.64 1.98
C ARG A 3 15.92 -10.26 1.31
N PRO A 4 15.40 -10.13 0.08
CA PRO A 4 15.26 -8.83 -0.55
C PRO A 4 14.41 -7.91 0.33
N ARG A 5 14.85 -6.66 0.50
CA ARG A 5 14.13 -5.64 1.27
C ARG A 5 12.76 -5.31 0.67
N THR A 6 12.55 -5.61 -0.61
CA THR A 6 11.31 -5.40 -1.33
C THR A 6 10.67 -6.71 -1.73
N TYR A 7 9.34 -6.80 -1.63
CA TYR A 7 8.56 -7.95 -2.07
C TYR A 7 7.24 -7.48 -2.69
N GLN A 8 6.66 -8.30 -3.55
CA GLN A 8 5.36 -8.05 -4.17
C GLN A 8 4.31 -8.98 -3.57
N THR A 9 3.08 -8.50 -3.44
CA THR A 9 1.95 -9.30 -2.99
C THR A 9 0.65 -8.73 -3.53
N GLU A 10 -0.32 -9.58 -3.77
CA GLU A 10 -1.69 -9.15 -4.03
C GLU A 10 -2.35 -8.69 -2.74
N ALA A 11 -3.14 -7.63 -2.84
CA ALA A 11 -3.83 -7.06 -1.71
C ALA A 11 -5.16 -6.42 -2.10
N ILE A 12 -6.10 -6.47 -1.16
CA ILE A 12 -7.30 -5.62 -1.15
C ILE A 12 -7.09 -4.50 -0.15
N ILE A 13 -7.33 -3.25 -0.56
CA ILE A 13 -7.30 -2.10 0.34
C ILE A 13 -8.60 -2.10 1.15
N ILE A 14 -8.51 -2.33 2.46
CA ILE A 14 -9.69 -2.40 3.35
C ILE A 14 -9.86 -1.14 4.22
N LYS A 15 -8.81 -0.32 4.35
CA LYS A 15 -8.88 0.97 5.06
C LYS A 15 -7.85 1.95 4.51
N LYS A 16 -8.21 3.23 4.49
CA LYS A 16 -7.30 4.36 4.25
C LYS A 16 -7.30 5.27 5.48
N THR A 17 -6.13 5.69 5.93
CA THR A 17 -6.00 6.66 7.02
C THR A 17 -5.07 7.78 6.56
N LYS A 18 -5.59 9.00 6.48
CA LYS A 18 -4.80 10.18 6.14
C LYS A 18 -3.81 10.43 7.28
N LEU A 19 -2.52 10.53 6.95
CA LEU A 19 -1.48 10.84 7.95
C LEU A 19 -1.06 12.31 7.87
N ARG A 20 -0.80 12.79 6.65
CA ARG A 20 -0.37 14.17 6.37
C ARG A 20 -1.12 14.73 5.17
N GLU A 21 -0.65 15.85 4.65
CA GLU A 21 -1.22 16.53 3.49
C GLU A 21 -1.22 15.68 2.21
N ALA A 22 -0.25 14.80 2.01
CA ALA A 22 -0.21 13.93 0.83
C ALA A 22 -0.01 12.44 1.14
N ASP A 23 0.21 12.10 2.41
CA ASP A 23 0.54 10.74 2.82
C ASP A 23 -0.69 9.99 3.34
N ILE A 24 -0.74 8.68 3.09
CA ILE A 24 -1.80 7.78 3.53
C ILE A 24 -1.17 6.51 4.12
N ILE A 25 -1.77 6.01 5.21
CA ILE A 25 -1.57 4.64 5.69
C ILE A 25 -2.70 3.78 5.11
N PHE A 26 -2.32 2.72 4.39
CA PHE A 26 -3.24 1.73 3.87
C PHE A 26 -3.26 0.51 4.78
N THR A 27 -4.45 0.00 5.09
CA THR A 27 -4.60 -1.36 5.61
C THR A 27 -4.92 -2.28 4.44
N LEU A 28 -4.08 -3.28 4.27
CA LEU A 28 -4.09 -4.24 3.17
C LEU A 28 -4.48 -5.60 3.72
N TYR A 29 -5.38 -6.30 3.04
CA TYR A 29 -5.63 -7.72 3.29
C TYR A 29 -5.00 -8.53 2.17
N THR A 30 -4.10 -9.44 2.52
CA THR A 30 -3.27 -10.22 1.58
C THR A 30 -3.50 -11.72 1.77
N PRO A 31 -3.33 -12.55 0.73
CA PRO A 31 -3.53 -14.00 0.84
C PRO A 31 -2.56 -14.71 1.80
N HIS A 32 -1.30 -14.26 1.88
CA HIS A 32 -0.24 -15.00 2.57
C HIS A 32 0.36 -14.27 3.78
N LEU A 33 0.18 -12.95 3.88
CA LEU A 33 0.69 -12.14 5.00
C LEU A 33 -0.44 -11.69 5.93
N GLY A 34 -1.69 -12.05 5.61
CA GLY A 34 -2.88 -11.62 6.33
C GLY A 34 -3.10 -10.11 6.22
N LYS A 35 -3.58 -9.51 7.31
CA LYS A 35 -3.82 -8.07 7.42
C LYS A 35 -2.54 -7.33 7.79
N ILE A 36 -2.07 -6.46 6.90
CA ILE A 36 -0.87 -5.64 7.11
C ILE A 36 -1.18 -4.16 6.91
N GLN A 37 -0.31 -3.30 7.42
CA GLN A 37 -0.38 -1.85 7.18
C GLN A 37 0.83 -1.40 6.38
N ALA A 38 0.61 -0.50 5.44
CA ALA A 38 1.66 0.08 4.60
C ALA A 38 1.56 1.61 4.61
N PHE A 39 2.69 2.27 4.80
CA PHE A 39 2.79 3.72 4.64
C PHE A 39 3.09 4.06 3.18
N ALA A 40 2.31 4.97 2.60
CA ALA A 40 2.51 5.43 1.25
C ALA A 40 2.68 6.96 1.23
N LYS A 41 3.88 7.39 0.82
CA LYS A 41 4.29 8.79 0.79
C LYS A 41 3.72 9.49 -0.44
N SER A 42 3.19 10.70 -0.25
CA SER A 42 2.79 11.61 -1.32
C SER A 42 1.75 11.07 -2.31
N VAL A 43 0.98 10.06 -1.91
CA VAL A 43 -0.03 9.40 -2.75
C VAL A 43 -1.12 10.36 -3.21
N ARG A 44 -1.48 11.39 -2.43
CA ARG A 44 -2.54 12.34 -2.81
C ARG A 44 -2.08 13.51 -3.67
N LYS A 45 -0.79 13.60 -4.04
CA LYS A 45 -0.35 14.67 -4.95
C LYS A 45 -1.04 14.52 -6.31
N THR A 46 -1.39 15.62 -6.96
CA THR A 46 -2.05 15.61 -8.29
C THR A 46 -1.28 14.80 -9.33
N ARG A 47 0.06 14.78 -9.25
CA ARG A 47 0.94 14.02 -10.15
C ARG A 47 1.14 12.55 -9.75
N SER A 48 0.53 12.10 -8.66
CA SER A 48 0.64 10.72 -8.19
C SER A 48 -0.14 9.79 -9.10
N LYS A 49 0.55 8.82 -9.69
CA LYS A 49 -0.09 7.73 -10.44
C LYS A 49 -0.68 6.66 -9.52
N MET A 50 -0.32 6.66 -8.24
CA MET A 50 -0.69 5.59 -7.30
C MET A 50 -2.11 5.75 -6.72
N ALA A 51 -2.66 6.97 -6.69
CA ALA A 51 -3.92 7.26 -6.00
C ALA A 51 -5.06 6.37 -6.50
N GLY A 52 -5.27 6.32 -7.83
CA GLY A 52 -6.36 5.56 -8.44
C GLY A 52 -6.25 4.05 -8.29
N HIS A 53 -5.04 3.50 -8.13
CA HIS A 53 -4.82 2.06 -7.92
C HIS A 53 -4.97 1.65 -6.46
N LEU A 54 -4.96 2.61 -5.54
CA LEU A 54 -5.05 2.36 -4.11
C LEU A 54 -6.41 2.83 -3.58
N GLU A 55 -7.48 2.51 -4.30
CA GLU A 55 -8.86 2.76 -3.89
C GLU A 55 -9.41 1.69 -2.96
N LEU A 56 -10.39 2.06 -2.12
CA LEU A 56 -11.01 1.09 -1.20
C LEU A 56 -11.60 -0.08 -2.00
N LEU A 57 -11.46 -1.29 -1.47
CA LEU A 57 -11.93 -2.54 -2.06
C LEU A 57 -11.32 -2.87 -3.43
N THR A 58 -10.28 -2.14 -3.85
CA THR A 58 -9.55 -2.46 -5.08
C THR A 58 -8.58 -3.60 -4.79
N HIS A 59 -8.62 -4.63 -5.65
CA HIS A 59 -7.62 -5.70 -5.68
C HIS A 59 -6.46 -5.29 -6.58
N SER A 60 -5.23 -5.33 -6.06
CA SER A 60 -4.05 -4.88 -6.81
C SER A 60 -2.78 -5.61 -6.40
N GLN A 61 -1.85 -5.72 -7.34
CA GLN A 61 -0.46 -6.11 -7.08
C GLN A 61 0.29 -4.93 -6.45
N ILE A 62 0.80 -5.12 -5.24
CA ILE A 62 1.49 -4.07 -4.46
C ILE A 62 2.94 -4.47 -4.22
N SER A 63 3.86 -3.57 -4.57
CA SER A 63 5.27 -3.66 -4.17
C SER A 63 5.48 -2.97 -2.83
N LEU A 64 5.99 -3.72 -1.85
CA LEU A 64 6.22 -3.28 -0.48
C LEU A 64 7.71 -3.38 -0.13
N ALA A 65 8.18 -2.44 0.68
CA ALA A 65 9.52 -2.49 1.28
C ALA A 65 9.39 -2.78 2.78
N ARG A 66 10.15 -3.75 3.29
CA ARG A 66 10.28 -4.03 4.72
C ARG A 66 11.51 -3.31 5.27
N ILE A 67 11.28 -2.42 6.22
CA ILE A 67 12.31 -1.73 7.01
C ILE A 67 12.63 -2.58 8.24
#